data_AF-A0A444Y3N6-F1
#
_entry.id   AF-A0A444Y3N6-F1
#
_cell.length_a   1.000
_cell.length_b   1.000
_cell.length_c   1.000
_cell.angle_alpha   90.00
_cell.angle_beta   90.00
_cell.angle_gamma   90.00
#
_symmetry.space_group_name_H-M   'P 1'
#
loop_
_entity.id
_entity.type
_entity.pdbx_description
1 polymer ?
#
loop_
_entity_poly.entity_id
_entity_poly.type
_entity_poly.pdbx_seq_one_letter_code
_entity_poly.pdbx_strand_id
1 'polypeptide(L)'
;MIGAVTCFWYRTTNNFHLPCGMIGMSLLDVAAITGLPINSPDCTPDMQSKNQYNIVFNTSYSEFIAHNMGEDGTEITDSEHVAFLFYWLNAILFCSRSVQMSKLFLPLAALLHEGKALNLAKLLLGHIFEKLGQFVCDLRDNKIINTGGPLWLLQL
;
A
#
# COMPACT_ATOMS: atom_id res chain seq x y z
N MET A 1 7.38 7.90 18.27
CA MET A 1 6.52 8.95 17.68
C MET A 1 5.17 8.38 17.26
N ILE A 2 5.10 7.40 16.34
CA ILE A 2 3.83 6.75 15.91
C ILE A 2 3.00 6.17 17.07
N GLY A 3 3.63 5.52 18.06
CA GLY A 3 2.88 4.98 19.20
C GLY A 3 2.13 6.01 20.06
N ALA A 4 2.57 7.27 20.05
CA ALA A 4 1.90 8.34 20.79
C ALA A 4 0.74 8.95 19.98
N VAL A 5 0.89 9.09 18.66
CA VAL A 5 -0.14 9.70 17.80
C VAL A 5 -1.43 8.86 17.79
N THR A 6 -1.28 7.54 17.93
CA THR A 6 -2.41 6.61 17.94
C THR A 6 -3.23 6.66 19.22
N CYS A 7 -2.69 7.19 20.32
CA CYS A 7 -3.48 7.46 21.53
C CYS A 7 -4.63 8.45 21.26
N PHE A 8 -4.47 9.28 20.23
CA PHE A 8 -5.48 10.24 19.80
C PHE A 8 -6.36 9.69 18.65
N TRP A 9 -6.07 8.51 18.10
CA TRP A 9 -6.83 7.97 16.96
C TRP A 9 -8.22 7.47 17.37
N TYR A 10 -9.24 8.00 16.71
CA TYR A 10 -10.63 7.60 16.89
C TYR A 10 -11.14 6.84 15.66
N ARG A 11 -11.29 5.52 15.82
CA ARG A 11 -11.62 4.57 14.74
C ARG A 11 -12.97 4.85 14.06
N THR A 12 -13.97 5.35 14.79
CA THR A 12 -15.31 5.55 14.21
C THR A 12 -15.33 6.67 13.17
N THR A 13 -14.53 7.72 13.38
CA THR A 13 -14.47 8.87 12.46
C THR A 13 -13.23 8.86 11.58
N ASN A 14 -12.29 7.93 11.80
CA ASN A 14 -10.97 7.91 11.17
C ASN A 14 -10.22 9.25 11.30
N ASN A 15 -10.23 9.84 12.51
CA ASN A 15 -9.55 11.10 12.82
C ASN A 15 -8.78 11.01 14.14
N PHE A 16 -7.78 11.86 14.30
CA PHE A 16 -7.12 12.15 15.57
C PHE A 16 -7.91 13.18 16.36
N HIS A 17 -8.17 12.93 17.64
CA HIS A 17 -8.91 13.81 18.55
C HIS A 17 -7.91 14.50 19.48
N LEU A 18 -7.65 15.78 19.21
CA LEU A 18 -6.72 16.60 19.98
C LEU A 18 -7.48 17.71 20.73
N PRO A 19 -6.90 18.32 21.76
CA PRO A 19 -7.51 19.46 22.46
C PRO A 19 -7.84 20.65 21.55
N CYS A 20 -7.11 20.80 20.44
CA CYS A 20 -7.32 21.85 19.45
C CYS A 20 -8.35 21.48 18.37
N GLY A 21 -8.94 20.29 18.41
CA GLY A 21 -9.93 19.82 17.45
C GLY A 21 -9.59 18.47 16.81
N MET A 22 -10.45 18.03 15.88
CA MET A 22 -10.21 16.82 15.10
C MET A 22 -9.25 17.11 13.95
N ILE A 23 -8.23 16.26 13.79
CA ILE A 23 -7.31 16.30 12.66
C ILE A 23 -7.38 14.96 11.94
N GLY A 24 -7.55 14.97 10.63
CA GLY A 24 -7.70 13.78 9.80
C GLY A 24 -6.77 13.82 8.60
N MET A 25 -6.52 12.65 8.02
CA MET A 25 -5.90 12.55 6.70
C MET A 25 -7.01 12.46 5.65
N SER A 26 -7.01 13.37 4.69
CA SER A 26 -7.93 13.36 3.56
C SER A 26 -7.30 12.72 2.33
N LEU A 27 -8.13 12.44 1.32
CA LEU A 27 -7.64 11.95 0.03
C LEU A 27 -6.74 12.97 -0.67
N LEU A 28 -6.99 14.27 -0.44
CA LEU A 28 -6.17 15.35 -0.98
C LEU A 28 -4.78 15.38 -0.33
N ASP A 29 -4.70 15.13 0.97
CA ASP A 29 -3.42 15.06 1.69
C ASP A 29 -2.57 13.89 1.17
N VAL A 30 -3.20 12.72 0.97
CA VAL A 30 -2.52 11.56 0.38
C VAL A 30 -2.02 11.88 -1.02
N ALA A 31 -2.85 12.48 -1.88
CA ALA A 31 -2.46 12.85 -3.23
C ALA A 31 -1.32 13.89 -3.23
N ALA A 32 -1.37 14.88 -2.35
CA ALA A 32 -0.34 15.91 -2.22
C ALA A 32 1.02 15.33 -1.78
N ILE A 33 1.01 14.38 -0.85
CA ILE A 33 2.23 13.73 -0.33
C ILE A 33 2.82 12.73 -1.33
N THR A 34 1.96 11.91 -1.96
CA THR A 34 2.40 10.77 -2.77
C THR A 34 2.50 11.07 -4.26
N GLY A 35 1.91 12.19 -4.72
CA GLY A 35 1.70 12.48 -6.14
C GLY A 35 0.70 11.54 -6.82
N LEU A 36 0.01 10.67 -6.08
CA LEU A 36 -0.96 9.75 -6.66
C LEU A 36 -2.20 10.50 -7.18
N PRO A 37 -2.66 10.19 -8.40
CA PRO A 37 -3.85 10.82 -8.94
C PRO A 37 -5.11 10.37 -8.21
N ILE A 38 -6.03 11.32 -8.00
CA ILE A 38 -7.38 11.04 -7.50
C ILE A 38 -8.24 10.67 -8.71
N ASN A 39 -8.32 9.37 -8.99
CA ASN A 39 -9.05 8.84 -10.14
C ASN A 39 -10.50 8.47 -9.81
N SER A 40 -11.36 8.51 -10.83
CA SER A 40 -12.66 7.84 -10.86
C SER A 40 -12.68 6.94 -12.10
N PRO A 41 -13.17 5.68 -12.03
CA PRO A 41 -13.85 5.02 -10.91
C PRO A 41 -12.89 4.40 -9.86
N ASP A 42 -13.45 3.91 -8.77
CA ASP A 42 -12.72 3.09 -7.79
C ASP A 42 -12.31 1.73 -8.38
N CYS A 43 -11.30 1.10 -7.80
CA CYS A 43 -10.97 -0.30 -8.11
C CYS A 43 -12.14 -1.19 -7.65
N THR A 44 -12.78 -1.90 -8.58
CA THR A 44 -13.90 -2.79 -8.26
C THR A 44 -13.47 -4.26 -8.32
N PRO A 45 -14.09 -5.18 -7.55
CA PRO A 45 -13.71 -6.59 -7.53
C PRO A 45 -13.84 -7.33 -8.87
N ASP A 46 -14.66 -6.80 -9.79
CA ASP A 46 -14.84 -7.30 -11.14
C ASP A 46 -13.72 -6.90 -12.11
N MET A 47 -12.85 -5.96 -11.72
CA MET A 47 -11.67 -5.62 -12.53
C MET A 47 -10.71 -6.80 -12.54
N GLN A 48 -10.53 -7.40 -13.70
CA GLN A 48 -9.57 -8.46 -13.95
C GLN A 48 -8.61 -8.07 -15.06
N SER A 49 -7.36 -8.50 -14.88
CA SER A 49 -6.33 -8.46 -15.92
C SER A 49 -6.81 -9.26 -17.13
N LYS A 50 -6.60 -8.73 -18.32
CA LYS A 50 -6.85 -9.46 -19.58
C LYS A 50 -5.76 -10.48 -19.85
N ASN A 51 -4.54 -10.20 -19.42
CA ASN A 51 -3.38 -11.04 -19.67
C ASN A 51 -2.91 -11.76 -18.40
N GLN A 52 -2.13 -12.82 -18.60
CA GLN A 52 -1.35 -13.46 -17.56
C GLN A 52 0.11 -13.07 -17.70
N TYR A 53 0.75 -12.75 -16.59
CA TYR A 53 2.16 -12.35 -16.53
C TYR A 53 2.95 -13.43 -15.80
N ASN A 54 4.13 -13.76 -16.31
CA ASN A 54 4.97 -14.79 -15.72
C ASN A 54 5.78 -14.19 -14.56
N ILE A 55 5.22 -14.24 -13.36
CA ILE A 55 5.84 -13.68 -12.15
C ILE A 55 6.31 -14.83 -11.25
N VAL A 56 7.60 -14.85 -10.97
CA VAL A 56 8.20 -15.83 -10.05
C VAL A 56 8.00 -15.34 -8.61
N PHE A 57 7.19 -16.07 -7.85
CA PHE A 57 6.97 -15.79 -6.44
C PHE A 57 8.10 -16.38 -5.60
N ASN A 58 8.86 -15.52 -4.92
CA ASN A 58 9.96 -15.92 -4.06
C ASN A 58 9.74 -15.57 -2.59
N THR A 59 10.57 -16.18 -1.74
CA THR A 59 10.39 -16.11 -0.29
C THR A 59 10.81 -14.78 0.32
N SER A 60 11.70 -14.03 -0.34
CA SER A 60 12.17 -12.72 0.09
C SER A 60 12.08 -11.68 -1.03
N TYR A 61 12.07 -10.40 -0.67
CA TYR A 61 12.13 -9.29 -1.62
C TYR A 61 13.40 -9.31 -2.49
N SER A 62 14.54 -9.67 -1.92
CA SER A 62 15.82 -9.74 -2.65
C SER A 62 15.81 -10.86 -3.70
N GLU A 63 15.31 -12.04 -3.34
CA GLU A 63 15.15 -13.14 -4.29
C GLU A 63 14.10 -12.79 -5.34
N PHE A 64 13.03 -12.10 -4.97
CA PHE A 64 12.01 -11.66 -5.92
C PHE A 64 12.62 -10.77 -7.01
N ILE A 65 13.43 -9.77 -6.63
CA ILE A 65 14.12 -8.91 -7.60
C ILE A 65 15.03 -9.75 -8.50
N ALA A 66 15.88 -10.59 -7.92
CA ALA A 66 16.87 -11.36 -8.68
C ALA A 66 16.26 -12.30 -9.73
N HIS A 67 15.03 -12.78 -9.55
CA HIS A 67 14.37 -13.70 -10.48
C HIS A 67 13.42 -13.04 -11.48
N ASN A 68 13.01 -11.79 -11.23
CA ASN A 68 12.05 -11.08 -12.08
C ASN A 68 12.66 -9.82 -12.73
N MET A 69 13.94 -9.54 -12.48
CA MET A 69 14.70 -8.49 -13.15
C MET A 69 15.31 -9.05 -14.44
N GLY A 70 15.18 -8.28 -15.52
CA GLY A 70 15.80 -8.59 -16.81
C GLY A 70 17.31 -8.38 -16.82
N GLU A 71 17.93 -8.71 -17.96
CA GLU A 71 19.35 -8.43 -18.17
C GLU A 71 19.59 -6.95 -18.46
N ASP A 72 20.73 -6.43 -18.01
CA ASP A 72 21.09 -5.04 -18.27
C ASP A 72 21.17 -4.75 -19.77
N GLY A 73 20.45 -3.72 -20.22
CA GLY A 73 20.44 -3.28 -21.61
C GLY A 73 19.43 -4.00 -22.51
N THR A 74 18.63 -4.92 -22.00
CA THR A 74 17.49 -5.49 -22.74
C THR A 74 16.25 -4.61 -22.64
N GLU A 75 15.33 -4.77 -23.59
CA GLU A 75 14.02 -4.13 -23.49
C GLU A 75 13.23 -4.70 -22.31
N ILE A 76 12.53 -3.83 -21.59
CA ILE A 76 11.71 -4.21 -20.44
C ILE A 76 10.49 -4.97 -20.93
N THR A 77 10.32 -6.21 -20.49
CA THR A 77 9.16 -7.04 -20.81
C THR A 77 7.93 -6.64 -19.99
N ASP A 78 6.73 -7.02 -20.46
CA ASP A 78 5.50 -6.78 -19.71
C ASP A 78 5.52 -7.45 -18.33
N SER A 79 6.12 -8.65 -18.23
CA SER A 79 6.24 -9.38 -16.96
C SER A 79 7.20 -8.68 -15.99
N GLU A 80 8.31 -8.12 -16.48
CA GLU A 80 9.22 -7.29 -15.67
C GLU A 80 8.53 -6.02 -15.17
N HIS A 81 7.76 -5.35 -16.02
CA HIS A 81 7.02 -4.15 -15.60
C HIS A 81 5.96 -4.48 -14.54
N VAL A 82 5.21 -5.58 -14.70
CA VAL A 82 4.27 -6.05 -13.67
C VAL A 82 4.99 -6.46 -12.39
N ALA A 83 6.16 -7.12 -12.48
CA ALA A 83 6.97 -7.47 -11.32
C ALA A 83 7.44 -6.21 -10.56
N PHE A 84 7.89 -5.19 -11.28
CA PHE A 84 8.27 -3.89 -10.70
C PHE A 84 7.10 -3.24 -9.98
N LEU A 85 5.93 -3.13 -10.63
CA LEU A 85 4.73 -2.54 -10.02
C LEU A 85 4.31 -3.34 -8.77
N PHE A 86 4.37 -4.66 -8.84
CA PHE A 86 4.06 -5.53 -7.71
C PHE A 86 5.02 -5.29 -6.53
N TYR A 87 6.33 -5.20 -6.80
CA TYR A 87 7.35 -4.80 -5.84
C TYR A 87 7.06 -3.44 -5.22
N TRP A 88 6.86 -2.43 -6.06
CA TRP A 88 6.62 -1.05 -5.64
C TRP A 88 5.39 -0.93 -4.73
N LEU A 89 4.28 -1.60 -5.08
CA LEU A 89 3.08 -1.64 -4.23
C LEU A 89 3.36 -2.26 -2.85
N ASN A 90 4.07 -3.39 -2.80
CA ASN A 90 4.34 -4.07 -1.52
C ASN A 90 5.37 -3.35 -0.66
N ALA A 91 6.54 -3.04 -1.23
CA ALA A 91 7.69 -2.54 -0.49
C ALA A 91 7.55 -1.06 -0.16
N ILE A 92 7.10 -0.27 -1.13
CA ILE A 92 7.21 1.20 -1.08
C ILE A 92 5.87 1.83 -0.73
N LEU A 93 4.80 1.46 -1.44
CA LEU A 93 3.52 2.14 -1.27
C LEU A 93 2.80 1.67 -0.01
N PHE A 94 2.54 0.36 0.11
CA PHE A 94 1.81 -0.23 1.24
C PHE A 94 2.72 -0.77 2.35
N CYS A 95 4.05 -0.77 2.17
CA CYS A 95 5.05 -1.20 3.15
C CYS A 95 4.68 -2.49 3.92
N SER A 96 4.37 -3.54 3.18
CA SER A 96 4.06 -4.86 3.74
C SER A 96 5.26 -5.43 4.50
N ARG A 97 5.10 -5.66 5.80
CA ARG A 97 6.15 -6.23 6.68
C ARG A 97 6.31 -7.75 6.58
N SER A 98 5.58 -8.41 5.68
CA SER A 98 5.80 -9.83 5.42
C SER A 98 7.18 -10.02 4.79
N VAL A 99 7.88 -11.10 5.16
CA VAL A 99 9.14 -11.51 4.48
C VAL A 99 8.86 -11.74 2.99
N GLN A 100 7.65 -12.21 2.68
CA GLN A 100 7.15 -12.47 1.35
C GLN A 100 6.25 -11.35 0.84
N MET A 101 6.31 -11.16 -0.47
CA MET A 101 5.38 -10.32 -1.22
C MET A 101 3.93 -10.76 -1.00
N SER A 102 3.06 -9.83 -0.59
CA SER A 102 1.64 -10.10 -0.46
C SER A 102 1.02 -10.24 -1.85
N LYS A 103 0.57 -11.46 -2.18
CA LYS A 103 -0.09 -11.77 -3.46
C LYS A 103 -1.37 -10.96 -3.70
N LEU A 104 -1.92 -10.34 -2.65
CA LEU A 104 -3.08 -9.44 -2.75
C LEU A 104 -2.84 -8.27 -3.71
N PHE A 105 -1.59 -7.81 -3.88
CA PHE A 105 -1.28 -6.68 -4.74
C PHE A 105 -0.96 -7.05 -6.19
N LEU A 106 -0.85 -8.35 -6.54
CA LEU A 106 -0.52 -8.74 -7.90
C LEU A 106 -1.63 -8.38 -8.91
N PRO A 107 -2.92 -8.61 -8.63
CA PRO A 107 -3.99 -8.16 -9.51
C PRO A 107 -3.95 -6.63 -9.74
N LEU A 108 -3.61 -5.87 -8.69
CA LEU A 108 -3.49 -4.42 -8.79
C LEU A 108 -2.33 -4.00 -9.69
N ALA A 109 -1.17 -4.66 -9.58
CA ALA A 109 -0.02 -4.44 -10.46
C ALA A 109 -0.34 -4.73 -11.93
N ALA A 110 -1.04 -5.84 -12.19
CA ALA A 110 -1.49 -6.21 -13.53
C ALA A 110 -2.44 -5.17 -14.14
N LEU A 111 -3.43 -4.70 -13.36
CA LEU A 111 -4.36 -3.66 -13.80
C LEU A 111 -3.66 -2.32 -14.08
N LEU A 112 -2.68 -1.93 -13.25
CA LEU A 112 -1.87 -0.72 -13.48
C LEU A 112 -1.06 -0.84 -14.77
N HIS A 113 -0.44 -1.99 -15.02
CA HIS A 113 0.28 -2.25 -16.26
C HIS A 113 -0.63 -2.12 -17.50
N GLU A 114 -1.87 -2.63 -17.42
CA GLU A 114 -2.87 -2.51 -18.48
C GLU A 114 -3.47 -1.10 -18.63
N GLY A 115 -2.96 -0.11 -17.89
CA GLY A 115 -3.42 1.28 -17.96
C GLY A 115 -4.81 1.50 -17.38
N LYS A 116 -5.29 0.61 -16.50
CA LYS A 116 -6.58 0.79 -15.83
C LYS A 116 -6.50 1.95 -14.85
N ALA A 117 -7.51 2.81 -14.89
CA ALA A 117 -7.65 3.90 -13.92
C ALA A 117 -7.97 3.31 -12.54
N LEU A 118 -7.02 3.44 -11.62
CA LEU A 118 -7.14 2.97 -10.25
C LEU A 118 -6.94 4.14 -9.29
N ASN A 119 -7.81 4.25 -8.29
CA ASN A 119 -7.66 5.24 -7.23
C ASN A 119 -6.75 4.70 -6.11
N LEU A 120 -5.45 4.60 -6.39
CA LEU A 120 -4.46 4.13 -5.44
C LEU A 120 -4.40 5.02 -4.18
N ALA A 121 -4.63 6.32 -4.31
CA ALA A 121 -4.66 7.24 -3.18
C ALA A 121 -5.76 6.86 -2.18
N LYS A 122 -6.95 6.49 -2.69
CA LYS A 122 -8.08 6.06 -1.85
C LYS A 122 -7.84 4.70 -1.21
N LEU A 123 -7.26 3.75 -1.95
CA LEU A 123 -6.86 2.45 -1.40
C LEU A 123 -5.82 2.62 -0.29
N LEU A 124 -4.83 3.48 -0.51
CA LEU A 124 -3.79 3.78 0.47
C LEU A 124 -4.38 4.42 1.74
N LEU A 125 -5.26 5.41 1.58
CA LEU A 125 -5.95 6.05 2.71
C LEU A 125 -6.76 5.05 3.53
N GLY A 126 -7.55 4.19 2.87
CA GLY A 126 -8.30 3.13 3.52
C GLY A 126 -7.39 2.17 4.29
N HIS A 127 -6.25 1.80 3.71
CA HIS A 127 -5.28 0.94 4.36
C HIS A 127 -4.62 1.60 5.59
N ILE A 128 -4.32 2.90 5.53
CA ILE A 128 -3.82 3.66 6.69
C ILE A 128 -4.84 3.63 7.82
N PHE A 129 -6.11 3.89 7.53
CA PHE A 129 -7.20 3.87 8.52
C PHE A 129 -7.36 2.49 9.17
N GLU A 130 -7.32 1.43 8.37
CA GLU A 130 -7.37 0.05 8.85
C GLU A 130 -6.19 -0.26 9.77
N LYS A 131 -4.96 0.10 9.34
CA LYS A 131 -3.74 -0.14 10.12
C LYS A 131 -3.71 0.65 11.43
N LEU A 132 -4.14 1.90 11.42
CA LEU A 132 -4.27 2.70 12.64
C LEU A 132 -5.31 2.11 13.59
N GLY A 133 -6.47 1.71 13.06
CA GLY A 133 -7.52 1.05 13.85
C GLY A 133 -7.02 -0.24 14.51
N GLN A 134 -6.34 -1.10 13.75
CA GLN A 134 -5.76 -2.34 14.26
C GLN A 134 -4.68 -2.07 15.30
N PHE A 135 -3.79 -1.11 15.03
CA PHE A 135 -2.70 -0.76 15.93
C PHE A 135 -3.22 -0.24 17.29
N VAL A 136 -4.29 0.56 17.30
CA VAL A 136 -4.93 0.99 18.56
C VAL A 136 -5.52 -0.19 19.33
N CYS A 137 -6.15 -1.14 18.65
CA CYS A 137 -6.66 -2.36 19.29
C CYS A 137 -5.52 -3.21 19.89
N ASP A 138 -4.44 -3.42 19.15
CA ASP A 138 -3.31 -4.22 19.60
C ASP A 138 -2.59 -3.57 20.80
N LEU A 139 -2.46 -2.23 20.79
CA LEU A 139 -1.94 -1.47 21.93
C LEU A 139 -2.80 -1.64 23.19
N ARG A 140 -4.12 -1.53 23.06
CA ARG A 140 -5.05 -1.69 24.18
C ARG A 140 -4.96 -3.09 24.79
N ASP A 141 -4.78 -4.09 23.94
CA ASP A 141 -4.72 -5.49 24.35
C ASP A 141 -3.31 -5.93 24.81
N ASN A 142 -2.34 -5.00 24.88
CA ASN A 142 -0.92 -5.28 25.17
C ASN A 142 -0.32 -6.38 24.27
N LYS A 143 -0.77 -6.47 23.02
CA LYS A 143 -0.26 -7.46 22.05
C LYS A 143 1.08 -7.02 21.47
N ILE A 144 1.86 -7.98 20.99
CA ILE A 144 3.07 -7.68 20.20
C ILE A 144 2.65 -6.86 18.98
N ILE A 145 3.17 -5.65 18.92
CA ILE A 145 2.75 -4.69 17.94
C ILE A 145 3.53 -4.91 16.63
N ASN A 146 2.81 -5.34 15.59
CA ASN A 146 3.37 -5.42 14.25
C ASN A 146 2.98 -4.20 13.38
N THR A 147 3.57 -3.02 13.65
CA THR A 147 3.60 -1.78 12.81
C THR A 147 4.13 -1.91 11.37
N GLY A 148 3.60 -2.84 10.59
CA GLY A 148 3.76 -2.77 9.14
C GLY A 148 2.78 -1.77 8.55
N GLY A 149 2.95 -1.45 7.27
CA GLY A 149 2.02 -0.58 6.57
C GLY A 149 2.54 0.83 6.30
N PRO A 150 1.77 1.62 5.55
CA PRO A 150 2.11 2.95 5.04
C PRO A 150 2.04 4.06 6.12
N LEU A 151 2.34 3.72 7.38
CA LEU A 151 2.31 4.69 8.48
C LEU A 151 3.42 5.76 8.34
N TRP A 152 4.34 5.60 7.39
CA TRP A 152 5.32 6.61 7.01
C TRP A 152 4.67 7.93 6.59
N LEU A 153 3.44 7.90 6.04
CA LEU A 153 2.70 9.13 5.70
C LEU A 153 2.38 10.01 6.92
N LEU A 154 2.41 9.44 8.14
CA LEU A 154 2.13 10.18 9.37
C LEU A 154 3.37 10.83 9.98
N GLN A 155 4.54 10.67 9.37
CA GLN A 155 5.84 11.11 9.90
C GLN A 155 6.44 12.29 9.11
N LEU A 156 5.76 12.76 8.06
CA LEU A 156 6.14 13.93 7.25
C LEU A 156 5.66 15.22 7.90
#